data_AF-A0A2R6CGI0-F1
#
_entry.id   AF-A0A2R6CGI0-F1
#
_cell.length_a   1.000
_cell.length_b   1.000
_cell.length_c   1.000
_cell.angle_alpha   90.00
_cell.angle_beta   90.00
_cell.angle_gamma   90.00
#
_symmetry.space_group_name_H-M   'P 1'
#
loop_
_entity.id
_entity.type
_entity.pdbx_description
1 polymer ?
#
loop_
_entity_poly.entity_id
_entity_poly.type
_entity_poly.pdbx_seq_one_letter_code
_entity_poly.pdbx_strand_id
1 'polypeptide(L)'
;MRLSVGLEWVVYEQLTREYEAEIVAGYALYLLSSAAVAVAFAPTIAVPAVLMLALGDPVSGLASGDAVGRIKQPRALAAMFTACAAIAVAFVPPVVALAGAAAATGADGVTVTVGGRIVDDNLTIAPAAALAMRAGQLV
;
A
#
# COMPACT_ATOMS: atom_id res chain seq x y z
N MET A 1 -31.34 11.32 16.26
CA MET A 1 -32.17 10.62 15.27
C MET A 1 -31.67 9.18 15.20
N ARG A 2 -32.35 8.23 15.86
CA ARG A 2 -32.09 6.78 15.68
C ARG A 2 -32.98 6.33 14.54
N LEU A 3 -32.41 5.81 13.47
CA LEU A 3 -33.18 5.12 12.45
C LEU A 3 -33.51 3.72 12.96
N SER A 4 -34.80 3.47 13.11
CA SER A 4 -35.39 2.20 13.46
C SER A 4 -36.18 1.72 12.25
N VAL A 5 -35.59 0.85 11.43
CA VAL A 5 -36.36 0.06 10.45
C VAL A 5 -35.67 -1.30 10.29
N GLY A 6 -36.30 -2.36 10.77
CA GLY A 6 -35.80 -3.75 10.78
C GLY A 6 -35.57 -4.39 9.39
N LEU A 7 -35.51 -3.59 8.32
CA LEU A 7 -35.05 -3.99 6.99
C LEU A 7 -33.53 -3.86 6.81
N GLU A 8 -32.86 -3.03 7.62
CA GLU A 8 -31.39 -2.87 7.53
C GLU A 8 -30.64 -4.14 7.97
N TRP A 9 -31.14 -4.90 8.95
CA TRP A 9 -30.40 -6.04 9.51
C TRP A 9 -30.26 -7.21 8.55
N VAL A 10 -31.25 -7.51 7.72
CA VAL A 10 -31.19 -8.66 6.78
C VAL A 10 -30.27 -8.37 5.60
N VAL A 11 -30.25 -7.13 5.10
CA VAL A 11 -29.33 -6.71 4.02
C VAL A 11 -27.90 -6.54 4.56
N TYR A 12 -27.75 -6.06 5.80
CA TYR A 12 -26.45 -5.93 6.46
C TYR A 12 -25.88 -7.32 6.82
N GLU A 13 -26.63 -8.22 7.44
CA GLU A 13 -26.12 -9.55 7.84
C GLU A 13 -25.78 -10.48 6.66
N GLN A 14 -26.39 -10.31 5.49
CA GLN A 14 -26.11 -11.14 4.30
C GLN A 14 -25.03 -10.58 3.36
N LEU A 15 -24.59 -9.32 3.51
CA LEU A 15 -23.57 -8.70 2.64
C LEU A 15 -22.28 -8.28 3.36
N THR A 16 -22.24 -8.23 4.69
CA THR A 16 -21.12 -7.62 5.44
C THR A 16 -20.02 -8.59 5.90
N ARG A 17 -20.15 -9.90 5.74
CA ARG A 17 -19.28 -10.79 6.53
C ARG A 17 -17.89 -11.10 5.94
N GLU A 18 -17.67 -10.85 4.66
CA GLU A 18 -16.38 -11.13 4.00
C GLU A 18 -15.84 -9.93 3.20
N TYR A 19 -16.69 -9.20 2.47
CA TYR A 19 -16.24 -8.06 1.66
C TYR A 19 -15.96 -6.78 2.49
N GLU A 20 -16.78 -6.47 3.50
CA GLU A 20 -16.45 -5.40 4.44
C GLU A 20 -15.22 -5.74 5.28
N ALA A 21 -14.99 -7.02 5.59
CA ALA A 21 -13.82 -7.44 6.36
C ALA A 21 -12.52 -7.20 5.58
N GLU A 22 -12.51 -7.44 4.26
CA GLU A 22 -11.36 -7.12 3.40
C GLU A 22 -11.14 -5.61 3.28
N ILE A 23 -12.22 -4.83 3.10
CA ILE A 23 -12.13 -3.36 3.05
C ILE A 23 -11.62 -2.80 4.39
N VAL A 24 -12.17 -3.27 5.52
CA VAL A 24 -11.75 -2.87 6.86
C VAL A 24 -10.31 -3.32 7.14
N ALA A 25 -9.92 -4.51 6.69
CA ALA A 25 -8.56 -5.00 6.81
C ALA A 25 -7.59 -4.13 6.00
N GLY A 26 -7.91 -3.78 4.74
CA GLY A 26 -7.10 -2.89 3.92
C GLY A 26 -6.84 -1.55 4.62
N TYR A 27 -7.89 -0.88 5.13
CA TYR A 27 -7.73 0.37 5.89
C TYR A 27 -6.95 0.19 7.19
N ALA A 28 -7.20 -0.89 7.93
CA ALA A 28 -6.49 -1.17 9.17
C ALA A 28 -5.00 -1.42 8.91
N LEU A 29 -4.66 -2.15 7.85
CA LEU A 29 -3.29 -2.44 7.43
C LEU A 29 -2.58 -1.19 6.91
N TYR A 30 -3.28 -0.35 6.14
CA TYR A 30 -2.81 0.96 5.72
C TYR A 30 -2.46 1.84 6.93
N LEU A 31 -3.37 1.95 7.90
CA LEU A 31 -3.15 2.76 9.10
C LEU A 31 -2.03 2.19 9.97
N LEU A 32 -2.00 0.87 10.13
CA LEU A 32 -0.98 0.19 10.93
C LEU A 32 0.41 0.37 10.32
N SER A 33 0.56 0.14 9.01
CA SER A 33 1.85 0.28 8.32
C SER A 33 2.31 1.74 8.33
N SER A 34 1.39 2.68 8.08
CA SER A 34 1.68 4.12 8.11
C SER A 34 2.09 4.58 9.51
N ALA A 35 1.37 4.17 10.56
CA ALA A 35 1.69 4.51 11.94
C ALA A 35 3.04 3.91 12.37
N ALA A 36 3.29 2.65 12.03
CA ALA A 36 4.55 1.98 12.33
C ALA A 36 5.74 2.73 11.68
N VAL A 37 5.60 3.10 10.41
CA VAL A 37 6.63 3.87 9.68
C VAL A 37 6.81 5.27 10.27
N ALA A 38 5.72 5.96 10.60
CA ALA A 38 5.75 7.29 11.19
C ALA A 38 6.44 7.32 12.56
N VAL A 39 6.30 6.25 13.36
CA VAL A 39 6.97 6.13 14.67
C VAL A 39 8.43 5.70 14.52
N ALA A 40 8.74 4.79 13.58
CA ALA A 40 10.06 4.17 13.47
C ALA A 40 11.09 5.00 12.70
N PHE A 41 10.66 5.91 11.81
CA PHE A 41 11.56 6.63 10.89
C PHE A 41 11.44 8.15 11.00
N ALA A 42 12.52 8.84 10.63
CA ALA A 42 12.52 10.30 10.55
C ALA A 42 11.54 10.80 9.47
N PRO A 43 10.99 12.03 9.59
CA PRO A 43 10.01 12.56 8.63
C PRO A 43 10.48 12.55 7.17
N THR A 44 11.79 12.69 6.92
CA THR A 44 12.38 12.63 5.57
C THR A 44 12.23 11.27 4.88
N ILE A 45 12.00 10.19 5.64
CA ILE A 45 11.73 8.83 5.13
C ILE A 45 10.25 8.48 5.32
N ALA A 46 9.69 8.78 6.49
CA ALA A 46 8.34 8.38 6.83
C ALA A 46 7.29 9.02 5.92
N VAL A 47 7.41 10.33 5.65
CA VAL A 47 6.46 11.06 4.80
C VAL A 47 6.44 10.49 3.38
N PRO A 48 7.57 10.40 2.64
CA PRO A 48 7.53 9.83 1.29
C PRO A 48 7.08 8.37 1.29
N ALA A 49 7.45 7.55 2.27
CA ALA A 49 7.02 6.15 2.33
C ALA A 49 5.49 6.01 2.49
N VAL A 50 4.88 6.81 3.38
CA VAL A 50 3.42 6.85 3.54
C VAL A 50 2.74 7.42 2.30
N LEU A 51 3.33 8.43 1.65
CA LEU A 51 2.80 8.99 0.39
C LEU A 51 2.87 8.00 -0.78
N MET A 52 3.93 7.18 -0.87
CA MET A 52 4.01 6.09 -1.85
C MET A 52 2.86 5.10 -1.69
N LEU A 53 2.54 4.75 -0.44
CA LEU A 53 1.37 3.92 -0.15
C LEU A 53 0.06 4.67 -0.46
N ALA A 54 -0.08 5.93 -0.04
CA ALA A 54 -1.33 6.67 -0.20
C ALA A 54 -1.66 7.07 -1.65
N LEU A 55 -0.63 7.27 -2.49
CA LEU A 55 -0.77 7.82 -3.84
C LEU A 55 -0.23 6.88 -4.92
N GLY A 56 0.89 6.19 -4.66
CA GLY A 56 1.48 5.25 -5.61
C GLY A 56 0.57 4.04 -5.84
N ASP A 57 0.01 3.47 -4.77
CA ASP A 57 -0.89 2.31 -4.85
C ASP A 57 -2.16 2.59 -5.69
N PRO A 58 -2.91 3.68 -5.47
CA PRO A 58 -4.03 4.02 -6.38
C PRO A 58 -3.60 4.19 -7.84
N VAL A 59 -2.40 4.76 -8.10
CA VAL A 59 -1.89 4.92 -9.46
C VAL A 59 -1.58 3.55 -10.10
N SER A 60 -1.03 2.61 -9.34
CA SER A 60 -0.78 1.24 -9.81
C SER A 60 -2.11 0.49 -10.06
N GLY A 61 -3.10 0.69 -9.19
CA GLY A 61 -4.44 0.13 -9.30
C GLY A 61 -5.17 0.60 -10.56
N LEU A 62 -5.12 1.90 -10.87
CA LEU A 62 -5.70 2.46 -12.09
C LEU A 62 -5.00 1.96 -13.37
N ALA A 63 -3.71 1.64 -13.29
CA ALA A 63 -2.94 1.08 -14.38
C ALA A 63 -3.07 -0.45 -14.51
N SER A 64 -3.69 -1.11 -13.52
CA SER A 64 -3.97 -2.54 -13.52
C SER A 64 -5.27 -2.81 -14.28
N GLY A 65 -5.19 -3.47 -15.43
CA GLY A 65 -6.38 -3.95 -16.14
C GLY A 65 -6.96 -5.23 -15.52
N ASP A 66 -7.96 -5.83 -16.17
CA ASP A 66 -8.73 -6.99 -15.68
C ASP A 66 -7.95 -8.33 -15.53
N ALA A 67 -6.65 -8.35 -15.84
CA ALA A 67 -5.87 -9.57 -15.78
C ALA A 67 -5.46 -9.88 -14.33
N VAL A 68 -6.03 -10.96 -13.78
CA VAL A 68 -5.70 -11.49 -12.45
C VAL A 68 -4.51 -12.45 -12.57
N GLY A 69 -3.37 -12.08 -11.99
CA GLY A 69 -2.16 -12.90 -11.97
C GLY A 69 -1.35 -12.66 -10.69
N ARG A 70 -0.44 -13.59 -10.36
CA ARG A 70 0.41 -13.50 -9.15
C ARG A 70 1.36 -12.30 -9.14
N ILE A 71 1.69 -11.79 -10.33
CA ILE A 71 2.50 -10.59 -10.53
C ILE A 71 1.61 -9.57 -11.24
N LYS A 72 1.58 -8.32 -10.74
CA LYS A 72 0.85 -7.22 -11.38
C LYS A 72 1.36 -6.99 -12.81
N GLN A 73 0.51 -6.44 -13.66
CA GLN A 73 0.86 -6.19 -15.06
C GLN A 73 2.09 -5.25 -15.16
N PRO A 74 2.97 -5.41 -16.17
CA PRO A 74 4.15 -4.54 -16.32
C PRO A 74 3.83 -3.05 -16.34
N ARG A 75 2.65 -2.68 -16.86
CA ARG A 75 2.16 -1.29 -16.87
C ARG A 75 1.88 -0.75 -15.46
N ALA A 76 1.27 -1.55 -14.59
CA ALA A 76 1.01 -1.19 -13.21
C ALA A 76 2.32 -1.05 -12.42
N LEU A 77 3.26 -1.96 -12.61
CA LEU A 77 4.59 -1.89 -11.98
C LEU A 77 5.35 -0.62 -12.41
N ALA A 78 5.33 -0.29 -13.71
CA ALA A 78 5.95 0.92 -14.22
C ALA A 78 5.27 2.18 -13.67
N ALA A 79 3.93 2.20 -13.57
CA ALA A 79 3.19 3.31 -13.00
C ALA A 79 3.52 3.49 -11.50
N MET A 80 3.55 2.39 -10.74
CA MET A 80 3.93 2.39 -9.32
C MET A 80 5.35 2.93 -9.13
N PHE A 81 6.32 2.41 -9.89
CA PHE A 81 7.72 2.82 -9.78
C PHE A 81 7.90 4.30 -10.10
N THR A 82 7.30 4.77 -11.19
CA THR A 82 7.41 6.17 -11.63
C THR A 82 6.74 7.13 -10.65
N ALA A 83 5.54 6.80 -10.16
CA ALA A 83 4.84 7.58 -9.14
C ALA A 83 5.65 7.65 -7.83
N CYS A 84 6.13 6.50 -7.34
CA CYS A 84 6.91 6.44 -6.11
C CYS A 84 8.24 7.19 -6.22
N ALA A 85 8.96 7.05 -7.34
CA ALA A 85 10.21 7.76 -7.57
C ALA A 85 10.00 9.28 -7.63
N ALA A 86 8.93 9.73 -8.30
CA ALA A 86 8.57 11.14 -8.38
C ALA A 86 8.19 11.73 -7.00
N ILE A 87 7.53 10.95 -6.15
CA ILE A 87 7.24 11.33 -4.76
C ILE A 87 8.54 11.45 -3.97
N ALA A 88 9.37 10.41 -3.93
CA ALA A 88 10.53 10.38 -3.04
C ALA A 88 11.64 11.36 -3.43
N VAL A 89 11.83 11.69 -4.70
CA VAL A 89 12.91 12.60 -5.13
C VAL A 89 12.73 14.01 -4.55
N ALA A 90 11.52 14.38 -4.13
CA ALA A 90 11.25 15.63 -3.41
C ALA A 90 11.76 15.64 -1.96
N PHE A 91 12.11 14.49 -1.38
CA PHE A 91 12.47 14.33 0.03
C PHE A 91 13.88 13.77 0.27
N VAL A 92 14.36 12.90 -0.62
CA VAL A 92 15.64 12.18 -0.47
C VAL A 92 16.47 12.21 -1.76
N PRO A 93 17.80 11.98 -1.69
CA PRO A 93 18.64 11.95 -2.89
C PRO A 93 18.14 10.93 -3.93
N PRO A 94 18.38 11.15 -5.24
CA PRO A 94 17.80 10.33 -6.30
C PRO A 94 18.06 8.82 -6.16
N VAL A 95 19.27 8.40 -5.76
CA VAL A 95 19.59 6.97 -5.58
C VAL A 95 18.75 6.35 -4.46
N VAL A 96 18.53 7.08 -3.37
CA VAL A 96 17.70 6.66 -2.24
C VAL A 96 16.23 6.61 -2.65
N ALA A 97 15.77 7.59 -3.43
CA ALA A 97 14.41 7.62 -3.97
C ALA A 97 14.13 6.42 -4.88
N LEU A 98 15.07 6.08 -5.77
CA LEU A 98 14.96 4.91 -6.65
C LEU A 98 14.95 3.60 -5.87
N ALA A 99 15.75 3.48 -4.81
CA ALA A 99 15.72 2.31 -3.93
C ALA A 99 14.37 2.16 -3.22
N GLY A 100 13.83 3.26 -2.68
CA GLY A 100 12.49 3.29 -2.08
C GLY A 100 11.39 2.91 -3.06
N ALA A 101 11.42 3.51 -4.27
CA ALA A 101 10.45 3.22 -5.32
C ALA A 101 10.51 1.76 -5.79
N ALA A 102 11.70 1.20 -5.99
CA ALA A 102 11.87 -0.20 -6.36
C ALA A 102 11.29 -1.15 -5.30
N ALA A 103 11.53 -0.88 -4.02
CA ALA A 103 10.99 -1.68 -2.93
C ALA A 103 9.46 -1.57 -2.81
N ALA A 104 8.91 -0.36 -2.95
CA ALA A 104 7.46 -0.12 -2.97
C ALA A 104 6.78 -0.86 -4.13
N THR A 105 7.35 -0.77 -5.34
CA THR A 105 6.86 -1.50 -6.52
C THR A 105 6.97 -3.02 -6.36
N GLY A 106 8.02 -3.51 -5.71
CA GLY A 106 8.14 -4.94 -5.40
C GLY A 106 7.06 -5.42 -4.43
N ALA A 107 6.76 -4.62 -3.40
CA ALA A 107 5.73 -4.91 -2.40
C ALA A 107 4.31 -4.90 -2.99
N ASP A 108 4.02 -3.91 -3.84
CA ASP A 108 2.78 -3.78 -4.62
C ASP A 108 2.63 -4.89 -5.68
N GLY A 109 3.73 -5.22 -6.34
CA GLY A 109 3.74 -6.09 -7.52
C GLY A 109 3.62 -7.58 -7.24
N VAL A 110 3.86 -8.02 -6.00
CA VAL A 110 3.94 -9.43 -5.62
C VAL A 110 2.86 -9.76 -4.60
N THR A 111 1.91 -10.59 -4.97
CA THR A 111 0.92 -11.11 -4.01
C THR A 111 1.60 -12.02 -2.99
N VAL A 112 1.59 -11.61 -1.71
CA VAL A 112 2.11 -12.41 -0.59
C VAL A 112 0.98 -13.21 0.05
N THR A 113 1.24 -14.47 0.39
CA THR A 113 0.28 -15.34 1.07
C THR A 113 0.89 -15.89 2.36
N VAL A 114 0.23 -15.68 3.49
CA VAL A 114 0.67 -16.18 4.81
C VAL A 114 -0.45 -17.07 5.36
N GLY A 115 -0.13 -18.33 5.65
CA GLY A 115 -1.12 -19.29 6.19
C GLY A 115 -2.33 -19.51 5.28
N GLY A 116 -2.15 -19.40 3.96
CA GLY A 116 -3.23 -19.54 2.97
C GLY A 116 -4.11 -18.29 2.77
N ARG A 117 -3.82 -17.18 3.46
CA ARG A 117 -4.54 -15.91 3.29
C ARG A 117 -3.67 -14.91 2.52
N ILE A 118 -4.28 -14.18 1.58
CA ILE A 118 -3.62 -13.09 0.86
C ILE A 118 -3.38 -11.95 1.85
N VAL A 119 -2.14 -11.48 1.90
CA VAL A 119 -1.78 -10.28 2.65
C VAL A 119 -1.89 -9.09 1.70
N ASP A 120 -2.71 -8.13 2.08
CA ASP A 120 -2.88 -6.87 1.37
C ASP A 120 -1.56 -6.08 1.36
N ASP A 121 -1.22 -5.52 0.20
CA ASP A 121 0.01 -4.75 -0.04
C ASP A 121 0.07 -3.44 0.75
N ASN A 122 -1.08 -2.95 1.27
CA ASN A 122 -1.14 -1.84 2.22
C ASN A 122 -0.28 -2.08 3.47
N LEU A 123 -0.07 -3.34 3.88
CA LEU A 123 0.79 -3.67 5.02
C LEU A 123 2.28 -3.52 4.69
N THR A 124 2.69 -3.75 3.43
CA THR A 124 4.08 -3.98 3.06
C THR A 124 4.71 -2.81 2.31
N ILE A 125 3.94 -2.02 1.54
CA ILE A 125 4.47 -0.94 0.69
C ILE A 125 5.24 0.11 1.50
N ALA A 126 4.62 0.73 2.51
CA ALA A 126 5.28 1.80 3.28
C ALA A 126 6.51 1.28 4.07
N PRO A 127 6.46 0.12 4.78
CA PRO A 127 7.64 -0.42 5.45
C PRO A 127 8.77 -0.80 4.50
N ALA A 128 8.46 -1.42 3.35
CA ALA A 128 9.47 -1.79 2.36
C ALA A 128 10.18 -0.55 1.80
N ALA A 129 9.41 0.48 1.43
CA ALA A 129 9.95 1.76 0.97
C ALA A 129 10.83 2.42 2.03
N ALA A 130 10.36 2.50 3.28
CA ALA A 130 11.08 3.13 4.38
C ALA A 130 12.41 2.41 4.69
N LEU A 131 12.40 1.08 4.74
CA LEU A 131 13.60 0.27 4.96
C LEU A 131 14.61 0.43 3.83
N ALA A 132 14.16 0.41 2.57
CA ALA A 132 15.04 0.57 1.42
C ALA A 132 15.65 1.97 1.36
N MET A 133 14.86 3.03 1.61
CA MET A 133 15.38 4.39 1.71
C MET A 133 16.37 4.52 2.87
N ARG A 134 16.08 3.91 4.02
CA ARG A 134 16.99 3.92 5.17
C ARG A 134 18.32 3.22 4.86
N ALA A 135 18.26 2.05 4.21
CA ALA A 135 19.46 1.33 3.79
C ALA A 135 20.26 2.11 2.74
N GLY A 136 19.59 2.75 1.78
CA GLY A 136 20.24 3.56 0.75
C GLY A 136 20.95 4.81 1.28
N GLN A 137 20.60 5.29 2.48
CA GLN A 137 21.34 6.37 3.15
C GLN A 137 22.67 5.92 3.79
N LEU A 138 22.90 4.61 3.91
CA LEU A 138 24.09 4.05 4.55
C LEU A 138 25.21 3.71 3.55
N VAL A 139 24.95 3.88 2.25
CA VAL A 139 25.86 3.60 1.13
C VAL A 139 26.34 4.93 0.55
#